data_AF-A0A843B9Y5-F1
#
_entry.id   AF-A0A843B9Y5-F1
#
_cell.length_a   1.000
_cell.length_b   1.000
_cell.length_c   1.000
_cell.angle_alpha   90.00
_cell.angle_beta   90.00
_cell.angle_gamma   90.00
#
_symmetry.space_group_name_H-M   'P 1'
#
loop_
_entity.id
_entity.type
_entity.pdbx_description
1 polymer ?
#
loop_
_entity_poly.entity_id
_entity_poly.type
_entity_poly.pdbx_seq_one_letter_code
_entity_poly.pdbx_strand_id
1 'polypeptide(L)' 'MEYATPEVLVDTEWVATQTPDENIRVVEVDYDPENSYRRGHIPGAVLMKWKSDINDTQS' A
#
# COMPACT_ATOMS: atom_id res chain seq x y z
N MET A 1 9.45 2.02 23.71
CA MET A 1 10.06 1.14 22.70
C MET A 1 10.35 1.99 21.49
N GLU A 2 11.55 1.90 20.95
CA GLU A 2 11.97 2.63 19.76
C GLU A 2 12.13 1.61 18.62
N TYR A 3 11.71 1.98 17.41
CA TYR A 3 11.92 1.13 16.23
C TYR A 3 13.40 1.09 15.87
N ALA A 4 13.88 -0.06 15.40
CA ALA A 4 15.28 -0.19 14.95
C ALA A 4 15.60 0.68 13.71
N THR A 5 14.58 1.02 12.94
CA THR A 5 14.67 1.79 11.68
C THR A 5 13.39 2.62 11.54
N PRO A 6 13.24 3.74 12.26
CA PRO A 6 11.99 4.48 12.31
C PRO A 6 11.55 5.08 10.96
N GLU A 7 12.47 5.28 10.02
CA GLU A 7 12.22 5.88 8.71
C GLU A 7 11.44 4.99 7.73
N VAL A 8 11.30 3.68 8.00
CA VAL A 8 10.52 2.76 7.15
C VAL A 8 9.03 2.75 7.48
N LEU A 9 8.61 3.44 8.53
CA LEU A 9 7.22 3.54 8.95
C LEU A 9 6.81 5.00 9.00
N VAL A 10 5.73 5.31 8.30
CA VAL A 10 5.12 6.65 8.29
C VAL A 10 3.78 6.61 9.00
N ASP A 11 3.37 7.75 9.55
CA ASP A 11 2.03 7.93 10.09
C ASP A 11 1.00 8.21 8.98
N THR A 12 -0.28 8.14 9.34
CA THR A 12 -1.39 8.37 8.39
C THR A 12 -1.50 9.83 7.94
N GLU A 13 -1.04 10.78 8.74
CA GLU A 13 -1.08 12.22 8.41
C GLU A 13 -0.05 12.54 7.32
N TRP A 14 1.13 11.94 7.40
CA TRP A 14 2.15 12.00 6.36
C TRP A 14 1.57 11.48 5.04
N VAL A 15 0.92 10.31 5.04
CA VAL A 15 0.29 9.76 3.81
C VAL A 15 -0.80 10.69 3.27
N ALA A 16 -1.63 11.27 4.13
CA ALA A 16 -2.70 12.19 3.72
C ALA A 16 -2.17 13.52 3.12
N THR A 17 -0.94 13.90 3.46
CA THR A 17 -0.28 15.12 2.94
C THR A 17 0.59 14.86 1.72
N GLN A 18 0.96 13.61 1.44
CA GLN A 18 1.74 13.29 0.24
C GLN A 18 0.85 13.31 -1.01
N THR A 19 1.41 13.86 -2.10
CA THR A 19 0.83 13.76 -3.43
C THR A 19 1.62 12.72 -4.24
N PRO A 20 1.02 11.61 -4.68
CA PRO A 20 1.73 10.62 -5.47
C PRO A 20 2.32 11.20 -6.77
N ASP A 21 3.62 11.01 -6.99
CA ASP A 21 4.40 11.53 -8.12
C ASP A 21 5.51 10.54 -8.55
N GLU A 22 6.40 10.93 -9.46
CA GLU A 22 7.49 10.05 -9.92
C GLU A 22 8.38 9.49 -8.80
N ASN A 23 8.41 10.13 -7.63
CA ASN A 23 9.20 9.73 -6.47
C ASN A 23 8.37 9.01 -5.40
N ILE A 24 7.05 9.24 -5.34
CA ILE A 24 6.16 8.66 -4.30
C ILE A 24 4.98 7.92 -4.94
N ARG A 25 4.82 6.65 -4.58
CA ARG A 25 3.66 5.81 -4.94
C ARG A 25 3.06 5.18 -3.70
N VAL A 26 1.74 5.30 -3.55
CA VAL A 26 0.97 4.55 -2.55
C VAL A 26 0.48 3.27 -3.21
N VAL A 27 0.75 2.12 -2.59
CA VAL A 27 0.32 0.81 -3.08
C VAL A 27 -0.56 0.16 -2.02
N GLU A 28 -1.79 -0.18 -2.38
CA GLU A 28 -2.65 -1.02 -1.56
C GLU A 28 -2.40 -2.49 -1.94
N VAL A 29 -2.01 -3.30 -0.96
CA VAL A 29 -1.82 -4.74 -1.12
C VAL A 29 -2.92 -5.47 -0.38
N ASP A 30 -3.77 -6.20 -1.10
CA ASP A 30 -4.91 -6.90 -0.50
C ASP A 30 -5.10 -8.33 -1.07
N TYR A 31 -5.64 -9.21 -0.24
CA TYR A 31 -6.07 -10.57 -0.56
C TYR A 31 -7.47 -10.62 -1.20
N ASP A 32 -8.36 -9.68 -0.86
CA ASP A 32 -9.71 -9.51 -1.44
C ASP A 32 -9.99 -8.05 -1.87
N PRO A 33 -9.41 -7.62 -3.01
CA PRO A 33 -9.55 -6.24 -3.46
C PRO A 33 -10.97 -5.83 -3.87
N GLU A 34 -11.84 -6.80 -4.21
CA GLU A 34 -13.25 -6.53 -4.54
C GLU A 34 -14.00 -5.97 -3.33
N ASN A 35 -13.61 -6.47 -2.14
CA ASN A 35 -14.14 -6.04 -0.86
C ASN A 35 -13.23 -5.05 -0.12
N SER A 36 -12.28 -4.40 -0.78
CA SER A 36 -11.45 -3.35 -0.18
C SER A 36 -11.29 -2.22 -1.18
N TYR A 37 -10.15 -2.18 -1.88
CA TYR A 37 -9.80 -1.22 -2.91
C TYR A 37 -10.98 -0.76 -3.76
N ARG A 38 -11.79 -1.67 -4.31
CA ARG A 38 -12.88 -1.28 -5.22
C ARG A 38 -14.04 -0.54 -4.56
N ARG A 39 -14.23 -0.69 -3.26
CA ARG A 39 -15.25 0.07 -2.51
C ARG A 39 -14.76 1.46 -2.11
N GLY A 40 -13.45 1.63 -2.03
CA GLY A 40 -12.78 2.90 -1.73
C GLY A 40 -11.33 2.65 -1.37
N HIS A 41 -10.47 3.55 -1.81
CA HIS A 41 -9.04 3.53 -1.55
C HIS A 41 -8.50 4.96 -1.51
N ILE A 42 -7.26 5.12 -1.05
CA ILE A 42 -6.57 6.40 -1.03
C ILE A 42 -6.46 6.93 -2.48
N PRO A 43 -6.80 8.19 -2.76
CA PRO A 43 -6.68 8.76 -4.10
C PRO A 43 -5.27 8.62 -4.67
N GLY A 44 -5.16 8.10 -5.90
CA GLY A 44 -3.87 7.88 -6.57
C GLY A 44 -3.10 6.64 -6.10
N ALA A 45 -3.62 5.89 -5.13
CA ALA A 45 -3.06 4.58 -4.81
C ALA A 45 -3.28 3.60 -5.97
N VAL A 46 -2.36 2.64 -6.11
CA VAL A 46 -2.49 1.54 -7.06
C VAL A 46 -2.70 0.23 -6.31
N LEU A 47 -3.45 -0.69 -6.90
CA LEU A 47 -3.70 -2.01 -6.34
C LEU A 47 -2.63 -3.01 -6.78
N MET A 48 -2.08 -3.75 -5.81
CA MET A 48 -1.33 -4.99 -6.02
C MET A 48 -2.09 -6.15 -5.38
N LYS A 49 -2.55 -7.10 -6.19
CA LYS A 49 -3.35 -8.23 -5.73
C LYS A 49 -2.42 -9.31 -5.22
N TRP A 50 -2.50 -9.62 -3.92
CA TRP A 50 -1.58 -10.58 -3.30
C TRP A 50 -1.54 -11.92 -4.06
N LYS A 51 -2.71 -12.48 -4.39
CA LYS A 51 -2.83 -13.81 -5.01
C LYS A 51 -2.18 -13.94 -6.39
N SER A 52 -2.29 -12.90 -7.23
CA SER A 52 -1.85 -12.97 -8.63
C SER A 52 -0.53 -12.27 -8.88
N ASP A 53 -0.17 -11.28 -8.06
CA ASP A 53 0.95 -10.38 -8.34
C ASP A 53 2.16 -10.64 -7.43
N ILE A 54 1.95 -11.27 -6.26
CA ILE A 54 2.99 -11.46 -5.23
C ILE A 54 3.17 -12.93 -4.86
N ASN A 55 2.07 -13.65 -4.65
CA ASN A 55 2.09 -14.98 -4.09
C ASN A 55 2.70 -15.98 -5.09
N ASP A 56 3.88 -16.49 -4.76
CA ASP A 56 4.48 -17.61 -5.48
C ASP A 56 3.79 -18.91 -5.05
N THR A 57 2.85 -19.37 -5.87
CA THR A 57 2.06 -20.57 -5.61
C THR A 57 2.77 -21.88 -5.96
N GLN A 58 4.01 -21.82 -6.46
CA GLN A 58 4.75 -22.95 -7.03
C GLN A 58 5.93 -23.41 -6.16
N SER A 59 5.85 -23.27 -4.84
CA SER A 59 6.82 -23.87 -3.90
C SER A 59 6.55 -25.34 -3.62
#